data_AF-A0A6A4SQF0-F1
#
_entry.id   AF-A0A6A4SQF0-F1
#
_cell.length_a   1.000
_cell.length_b   1.000
_cell.length_c   1.000
_cell.angle_alpha   90.00
_cell.angle_beta   90.00
_cell.angle_gamma   90.00
#
_symmetry.space_group_name_H-M   'P 1'
#
loop_
_entity.id
_entity.type
_entity.pdbx_description
1 polymer ?
#
loop_
_entity_poly.entity_id
_entity_poly.type
_entity_poly.pdbx_seq_one_letter_code
_entity_poly.pdbx_strand_id
1 'polypeptide(L)'
;MANAVWFKETEAGTKTSLNTEDDSTDDSNRLKLLYPLDHVQTVVIRDTVMEDAGIYHCESTEGKKLSTIYIIVEEMNLSESFTNQSIRFYEAEPTRLLETSEENTGMVNSWVSHKTKNKITQLVDSIPPSTQLILLNAVAFSGQWKIKFDVKPRKGLFTKLNGDLVKVPLLYHQRYTAPMIYAVELKAQVARFALSGDSSLYILLPRSNKVTDLQQVEEKMTDTAVHRMIEQMKTTPPENIEVSLPQINLDVQPDMNMLIRKLGLSSLFEDANLCGLFSERKLALDGARHRAFLKLTEEGVEAGAVSTVIFSRSYPSFLAMRPFIMLLWSDQANVPLFIGRVTDP
;
A
#
# COMPACT_ATOMS: atom_id res chain seq x y z
N MET A 1 -29.01 -51.04 14.39
CA MET A 1 -28.25 -50.14 15.28
C MET A 1 -26.95 -49.85 14.58
N ALA A 2 -26.53 -48.60 14.48
CA ALA A 2 -25.27 -48.28 13.81
C ALA A 2 -24.11 -48.83 14.64
N ASN A 3 -23.32 -49.69 14.02
CA ASN A 3 -22.36 -50.56 14.69
C ASN A 3 -20.93 -50.04 14.59
N ALA A 4 -20.72 -48.73 14.47
CA ALA A 4 -19.37 -48.19 14.31
C ALA A 4 -19.12 -46.91 15.12
N VAL A 5 -17.89 -46.75 15.61
CA VAL A 5 -17.43 -45.61 16.41
C VAL A 5 -16.17 -45.02 15.75
N TRP A 6 -16.09 -43.69 15.74
CA TRP A 6 -14.93 -42.98 15.22
C TRP A 6 -13.96 -42.63 16.34
N PHE A 7 -12.68 -42.84 16.06
CA PHE A 7 -11.58 -42.53 16.96
C PHE A 7 -10.56 -41.64 16.24
N LYS A 8 -9.95 -40.74 17.00
CA LYS A 8 -8.73 -40.02 16.59
C LYS A 8 -7.54 -40.60 17.33
N GLU A 9 -6.50 -40.96 16.59
CA GLU A 9 -5.22 -41.41 17.11
C GLU A 9 -4.18 -40.33 16.84
N THR A 10 -3.55 -39.83 17.90
CA THR A 10 -2.46 -38.84 17.80
C THR A 10 -1.13 -39.55 17.52
N GLU A 11 -0.12 -38.82 17.04
CA GLU A 11 1.23 -39.38 16.81
C GLU A 11 1.86 -40.01 18.07
N ALA A 12 1.41 -39.59 19.26
CA ALA A 12 1.81 -40.18 20.54
C ALA A 12 1.09 -41.50 20.88
N GLY A 13 0.26 -42.04 19.96
CA GLY A 13 -0.49 -43.29 20.14
C GLY A 13 -1.69 -43.16 21.09
N THR A 14 -2.13 -41.94 21.41
CA THR A 14 -3.30 -41.73 22.26
C THR A 14 -4.56 -41.80 21.41
N LYS A 15 -5.47 -42.71 21.77
CA LYS A 15 -6.72 -42.96 21.05
C LYS A 15 -7.90 -42.33 21.80
N THR A 16 -8.59 -41.40 21.16
CA THR A 16 -9.74 -40.66 21.73
C THR A 16 -11.00 -40.92 20.91
N SER A 17 -12.12 -41.24 21.57
CA SER A 17 -13.42 -41.41 20.90
C SER A 17 -14.00 -40.06 20.49
N LEU A 18 -14.54 -39.98 19.27
CA LEU A 18 -15.25 -38.80 18.77
C LEU A 18 -16.74 -38.93 19.16
N ASN A 19 -17.07 -38.67 20.43
CA ASN A 19 -18.45 -38.72 20.94
C ASN A 19 -19.17 -37.38 20.75
N THR A 20 -20.28 -37.37 20.01
CA THR A 20 -21.10 -36.17 19.79
C THR A 20 -22.24 -35.98 20.79
N GLU A 21 -22.34 -36.79 21.84
CA GLU A 21 -23.39 -36.65 22.86
C GLU A 21 -22.95 -35.90 24.13
N ASP A 22 -21.65 -35.59 24.30
CA ASP A 22 -21.15 -34.98 25.55
C ASP A 22 -20.17 -33.81 25.41
N ASP A 23 -19.88 -33.32 24.20
CA ASP A 23 -19.13 -32.07 24.03
C ASP A 23 -20.05 -30.90 23.68
N SER A 24 -20.83 -30.48 24.68
CA SER A 24 -21.37 -29.11 24.75
C SER A 24 -20.30 -28.09 25.15
N THR A 25 -19.02 -28.33 24.81
CA THR A 25 -17.90 -27.42 25.12
C THR A 25 -17.21 -26.85 23.88
N ASP A 26 -17.50 -27.35 22.67
CA ASP A 26 -16.98 -26.76 21.43
C ASP A 26 -18.04 -25.85 20.79
N ASP A 27 -18.02 -24.56 21.16
CA ASP A 27 -18.87 -23.49 20.61
C ASP A 27 -18.74 -23.30 19.08
N SER A 28 -17.83 -24.03 18.42
CA SER A 28 -17.45 -23.79 17.03
C SER A 28 -18.15 -24.67 15.98
N ASN A 29 -18.87 -25.74 16.36
CA ASN A 29 -19.57 -26.63 15.41
C ASN A 29 -18.63 -27.22 14.32
N ARG A 30 -17.31 -27.28 14.58
CA ARG A 30 -16.26 -27.63 13.61
C ARG A 30 -16.20 -29.11 13.29
N LEU A 31 -16.51 -29.98 14.26
CA LEU A 31 -16.58 -31.42 14.07
C LEU A 31 -18.04 -31.90 14.11
N LYS A 32 -18.49 -32.57 13.04
CA LYS A 32 -19.87 -33.07 12.96
C LYS A 32 -19.93 -34.52 12.47
N LEU A 33 -20.61 -35.36 13.23
CA LEU A 33 -21.02 -36.68 12.79
C LEU A 33 -22.37 -36.58 12.06
N LEU A 34 -22.40 -37.00 10.80
CA LEU A 34 -23.62 -37.11 10.02
C LEU A 34 -24.10 -38.56 10.04
N TYR A 35 -25.40 -38.73 10.27
CA TYR A 35 -26.09 -40.02 10.30
C TYR A 35 -25.47 -41.02 11.30
N PRO A 36 -25.30 -40.64 12.59
CA PRO A 36 -24.66 -41.49 13.61
C PRO A 36 -25.33 -42.85 13.77
N LEU A 37 -26.63 -42.92 13.46
CA LEU A 37 -27.50 -44.09 13.64
C LEU A 37 -27.74 -44.88 12.34
N ASP A 38 -27.16 -44.47 11.22
CA ASP A 38 -27.28 -45.15 9.92
C ASP A 38 -26.07 -46.07 9.65
N HIS A 39 -26.18 -46.95 8.65
CA HIS A 39 -25.10 -47.83 8.20
C HIS A 39 -23.94 -47.08 7.55
N VAL A 40 -24.16 -45.83 7.13
CA VAL A 40 -23.17 -44.95 6.52
C VAL A 40 -22.94 -43.76 7.45
N GLN A 41 -21.89 -43.84 8.27
CA GLN A 41 -21.45 -42.72 9.10
C GLN A 41 -20.49 -41.83 8.32
N THR A 42 -20.68 -40.51 8.38
CA THR A 42 -19.78 -39.53 7.77
C THR A 42 -19.28 -38.55 8.83
N VAL A 43 -17.97 -38.33 8.89
CA VAL A 43 -17.35 -37.28 9.72
C VAL A 43 -17.04 -36.09 8.83
N VAL A 44 -17.43 -34.89 9.26
CA VAL A 44 -17.02 -33.64 8.63
C VAL A 44 -16.22 -32.84 9.66
N ILE A 45 -14.98 -32.48 9.29
CA ILE A 45 -14.16 -31.53 10.03
C ILE A 45 -14.05 -30.26 9.18
N ARG A 46 -14.41 -29.12 9.77
CA ARG A 46 -14.35 -27.80 9.13
C ARG A 46 -13.26 -26.98 9.79
N ASP A 47 -12.65 -26.10 9.00
CA ASP A 47 -11.62 -25.16 9.45
C ASP A 47 -10.49 -25.89 10.18
N THR A 48 -9.86 -26.84 9.50
CA THR A 48 -8.87 -27.76 10.06
C THR A 48 -7.66 -27.00 10.62
N VAL A 49 -7.31 -27.22 11.88
CA VAL A 49 -6.13 -26.65 12.57
C VAL A 49 -5.10 -27.73 12.87
N MET A 50 -3.87 -27.37 13.25
CA MET A 50 -2.79 -28.33 13.48
C MET A 50 -3.15 -29.48 14.42
N GLU A 51 -3.97 -29.20 15.43
CA GLU A 51 -4.44 -30.20 16.39
C GLU A 51 -5.29 -31.27 15.73
N ASP A 52 -5.96 -30.99 14.60
CA ASP A 52 -6.79 -31.93 13.84
C ASP A 52 -5.96 -32.94 13.04
N ALA A 53 -4.65 -32.71 12.87
CA ALA A 53 -3.77 -33.65 12.24
C ALA A 53 -3.73 -34.98 13.03
N GLY A 54 -3.68 -36.09 12.31
CA GLY A 54 -3.64 -37.42 12.90
C GLY A 54 -4.44 -38.43 12.11
N ILE A 55 -4.57 -39.61 12.70
CA ILE A 55 -5.21 -40.75 12.04
C ILE A 55 -6.59 -40.98 12.62
N TYR A 56 -7.59 -41.00 11.75
CA TYR A 56 -8.98 -41.19 12.11
C TYR A 56 -9.40 -42.59 11.70
N HIS A 57 -9.99 -43.32 12.64
CA HIS A 57 -10.34 -44.72 12.48
C HIS A 57 -11.80 -44.93 12.80
N CYS A 58 -12.50 -45.61 11.90
CA CYS A 58 -13.84 -46.11 12.16
C CYS A 58 -13.73 -47.58 12.53
N GLU A 59 -14.24 -47.98 13.68
CA GLU A 59 -14.20 -49.37 14.16
C GLU A 59 -15.60 -49.90 14.42
N SER A 60 -15.83 -51.20 14.17
CA SER A 60 -17.08 -51.86 14.51
C SER A 60 -17.23 -52.09 16.02
N THR A 61 -18.44 -52.44 16.48
CA THR A 61 -18.71 -52.89 17.87
C THR A 61 -17.88 -54.10 18.30
N GLU A 62 -17.32 -54.86 17.35
CA GLU A 62 -16.45 -56.02 17.58
C GLU A 62 -14.95 -55.64 17.53
N GLY A 63 -14.63 -54.34 17.44
CA GLY A 63 -13.26 -53.82 17.37
C GLY A 63 -12.58 -53.97 16.00
N LYS A 64 -13.35 -54.29 14.95
CA LYS A 64 -12.79 -54.41 13.59
C LYS A 64 -12.66 -53.04 12.95
N LYS A 65 -11.45 -52.70 12.49
CA LYS A 65 -11.20 -51.47 11.71
C LYS A 65 -11.94 -51.53 10.37
N LEU A 66 -12.86 -50.59 10.15
CA LEU A 66 -13.70 -50.48 8.96
C LEU A 66 -13.13 -49.48 7.94
N SER A 67 -12.61 -48.35 8.42
CA SER A 67 -12.02 -47.30 7.57
C SER A 67 -10.90 -46.57 8.30
N THR A 68 -9.97 -46.00 7.53
CA THR A 68 -8.88 -45.16 8.01
C THR A 68 -8.77 -43.92 7.14
N ILE A 69 -8.79 -42.75 7.77
CA ILE A 69 -8.60 -41.45 7.12
C ILE A 69 -7.37 -40.81 7.76
N TYR A 70 -6.44 -40.33 6.94
CA TYR A 70 -5.32 -39.53 7.39
C TYR A 70 -5.68 -38.07 7.18
N ILE A 71 -5.69 -37.30 8.26
CA ILE A 71 -5.81 -35.84 8.18
C ILE A 71 -4.42 -35.29 8.40
N ILE A 72 -3.88 -34.68 7.36
CA ILE A 72 -2.58 -33.99 7.39
C ILE A 72 -2.91 -32.50 7.34
N VAL A 73 -2.42 -31.76 8.32
CA VAL A 73 -2.54 -30.31 8.37
C VAL A 73 -1.15 -29.77 8.12
N GLU A 74 -0.96 -29.20 6.93
CA GLU A 74 0.34 -28.65 6.52
C GLU A 74 0.38 -27.18 6.92
N GLU A 75 1.36 -26.81 7.75
CA GLU A 75 1.69 -25.41 7.97
C GLU A 75 2.40 -24.85 6.75
N MET A 76 1.98 -23.65 6.31
CA MET A 76 2.69 -22.95 5.25
C MET A 76 4.03 -22.43 5.80
N ASN A 77 5.08 -23.23 5.65
CA ASN A 77 6.44 -22.83 6.00
C ASN A 77 7.11 -22.16 4.80
N LEU A 78 7.36 -20.85 4.93
CA LEU A 78 8.10 -20.10 3.92
C LEU A 78 9.54 -20.60 3.82
N SER A 79 10.11 -20.59 2.62
CA SER A 79 11.51 -20.98 2.46
C SER A 79 12.44 -20.05 3.24
N GLU A 80 13.46 -20.63 3.90
CA GLU A 80 14.47 -19.84 4.63
C GLU A 80 15.16 -18.83 3.71
N SER A 81 15.39 -19.22 2.44
CA SER A 81 15.99 -18.34 1.43
C SER A 81 15.14 -17.10 1.19
N PHE A 82 13.81 -17.26 1.04
CA PHE A 82 12.89 -16.14 0.85
C PHE A 82 12.84 -15.24 2.08
N THR A 83 12.70 -15.82 3.28
CA THR A 83 12.64 -15.06 4.54
C THR A 83 13.92 -14.28 4.78
N ASN A 84 15.09 -14.93 4.66
CA ASN A 84 16.39 -14.29 4.89
C ASN A 84 16.66 -13.16 3.89
N GLN A 85 16.30 -13.34 2.62
CA GLN A 85 16.48 -12.29 1.60
C GLN A 85 15.50 -11.12 1.81
N SER A 86 14.27 -11.40 2.22
CA SER A 86 13.27 -10.36 2.52
C SER A 86 13.73 -9.44 3.66
N ILE A 87 14.26 -10.04 4.73
CA ILE A 87 14.79 -9.28 5.88
C ILE A 87 16.08 -8.55 5.47
N ARG A 88 17.01 -9.23 4.81
CA ARG A 88 18.34 -8.67 4.51
C ARG A 88 18.30 -7.51 3.51
N PHE A 89 17.47 -7.59 2.47
CA PHE A 89 17.49 -6.62 1.37
C PHE A 89 16.36 -5.61 1.43
N TYR A 90 15.23 -5.96 2.07
CA TYR A 90 14.04 -5.11 2.09
C TYR A 90 13.60 -4.71 3.51
N GLU A 91 14.30 -5.21 4.55
CA GLU A 91 13.89 -5.03 5.96
C GLU A 91 12.43 -5.43 6.19
N ALA A 92 11.94 -6.38 5.38
CA ALA A 92 10.57 -6.84 5.36
C ALA A 92 10.51 -8.24 5.94
N GLU A 93 9.75 -8.40 7.01
CA GLU A 93 9.53 -9.68 7.68
C GLU A 93 8.17 -10.23 7.27
N PRO A 94 8.11 -11.36 6.53
CA PRO A 94 6.86 -12.04 6.25
C PRO A 94 6.17 -12.42 7.57
N THR A 95 4.91 -12.05 7.72
CA THR A 95 4.14 -12.29 8.95
C THR A 95 2.97 -13.20 8.64
N ARG A 96 2.79 -14.25 9.46
CA ARG A 96 1.66 -15.18 9.35
C ARG A 96 0.36 -14.48 9.72
N LEU A 97 -0.70 -14.73 8.94
CA LEU A 97 -2.05 -14.30 9.29
C LEU A 97 -2.59 -15.12 10.46
N LEU A 98 -3.37 -14.47 11.31
CA LEU A 98 -4.11 -15.03 12.43
C LEU A 98 -5.40 -15.71 11.95
N GLU A 99 -6.16 -16.29 12.88
CA GLU A 99 -7.29 -17.15 12.57
C GLU A 99 -8.53 -16.36 12.14
N THR A 100 -8.79 -15.23 12.79
CA THR A 100 -10.02 -14.46 12.55
C THR A 100 -9.80 -13.24 11.67
N SER A 101 -10.88 -12.76 11.04
CA SER A 101 -10.81 -11.54 10.24
C SER A 101 -10.48 -10.31 11.07
N GLU A 102 -11.03 -10.23 12.29
CA GLU A 102 -10.84 -9.11 13.20
C GLU A 102 -9.37 -9.02 13.63
N GLU A 103 -8.78 -10.13 14.05
CA GLU A 103 -7.37 -10.19 14.45
C GLU A 103 -6.43 -9.83 13.30
N ASN A 104 -6.66 -10.37 12.10
CA ASN A 104 -5.87 -10.04 10.92
C ASN A 104 -5.92 -8.56 10.56
N THR A 105 -7.13 -8.00 10.57
CA THR A 105 -7.36 -6.59 10.28
C THR A 105 -6.71 -5.69 11.33
N GLY A 106 -6.88 -6.04 12.61
CA GLY A 106 -6.27 -5.34 13.74
C GLY A 106 -4.74 -5.38 13.69
N MET A 107 -4.15 -6.54 13.39
CA MET A 107 -2.71 -6.73 13.24
C MET A 107 -2.14 -5.83 12.13
N VAL A 108 -2.75 -5.85 10.94
CA VAL A 108 -2.28 -5.06 9.79
C VAL A 108 -2.45 -3.57 10.03
N ASN A 109 -3.59 -3.12 10.57
CA ASN A 109 -3.83 -1.71 10.85
C ASN A 109 -2.93 -1.19 11.99
N SER A 110 -2.64 -2.02 12.98
CA SER A 110 -1.67 -1.68 14.04
C SER A 110 -0.25 -1.58 13.48
N TRP A 111 0.15 -2.52 12.63
CA TRP A 111 1.45 -2.51 11.96
C TRP A 111 1.65 -1.22 11.14
N VAL A 112 0.69 -0.86 10.28
CA VAL A 112 0.82 0.35 9.45
C VAL A 112 0.81 1.61 10.29
N SER A 113 -0.02 1.69 11.34
CA SER A 113 -0.06 2.84 12.24
C SER A 113 1.27 3.02 12.96
N HIS A 114 1.87 1.93 13.44
CA HIS A 114 3.18 1.97 14.07
C HIS A 114 4.28 2.40 13.10
N LYS A 115 4.39 1.74 11.93
CA LYS A 115 5.42 2.02 10.92
C LYS A 115 5.31 3.43 10.34
N THR A 116 4.11 4.00 10.30
CA THR A 116 3.85 5.34 9.76
C THR A 116 3.70 6.42 10.83
N LYS A 117 4.00 6.12 12.11
CA LYS A 117 3.84 7.06 13.24
C LYS A 117 2.44 7.72 13.28
N ASN A 118 1.42 6.89 13.09
CA ASN A 118 -0.01 7.24 13.07
C ASN A 118 -0.42 8.20 11.94
N LYS A 119 0.38 8.31 10.85
CA LYS A 119 -0.04 9.04 9.64
C LYS A 119 -1.04 8.25 8.82
N ILE A 120 -0.90 6.91 8.82
CA ILE A 120 -1.85 5.98 8.22
C ILE A 120 -2.29 5.03 9.33
N THR A 121 -3.53 5.19 9.80
CA THR A 121 -4.08 4.36 10.89
C THR A 121 -4.84 3.14 10.39
N GLN A 122 -5.23 3.13 9.12
CA GLN A 122 -6.00 2.06 8.49
C GLN A 122 -5.49 1.83 7.07
N LEU A 123 -5.11 0.59 6.74
CA LEU A 123 -4.72 0.19 5.39
C LEU A 123 -5.76 -0.74 4.76
N VAL A 124 -6.47 -1.51 5.59
CA VAL A 124 -7.46 -2.50 5.19
C VAL A 124 -8.71 -2.36 6.05
N ASP A 125 -9.87 -2.62 5.43
CA ASP A 125 -11.15 -2.66 6.15
C ASP A 125 -11.41 -4.04 6.74
N SER A 126 -11.02 -5.09 6.03
CA SER A 126 -11.14 -6.49 6.46
C SER A 126 -10.14 -7.36 5.71
N ILE A 127 -9.58 -8.35 6.40
CA ILE A 127 -8.82 -9.46 5.81
C ILE A 127 -9.55 -10.76 6.18
N PRO A 128 -10.14 -11.50 5.22
CA PRO A 128 -10.83 -12.76 5.51
C PRO A 128 -9.86 -13.86 5.99
N PRO A 129 -10.31 -14.80 6.84
CA PRO A 129 -9.51 -15.97 7.25
C PRO A 129 -9.05 -16.85 6.08
N SER A 130 -9.78 -16.84 4.97
CA SER A 130 -9.43 -17.58 3.75
C SER A 130 -8.26 -16.97 2.97
N THR A 131 -7.76 -15.80 3.37
CA THR A 131 -6.60 -15.14 2.73
C THR A 131 -5.35 -15.96 3.00
N GLN A 132 -4.66 -16.39 1.95
CA GLN A 132 -3.42 -17.14 2.05
C GLN A 132 -2.20 -16.23 1.89
N LEU A 133 -2.25 -15.23 1.00
CA LEU A 133 -1.15 -14.32 0.75
C LEU A 133 -1.65 -12.92 0.37
N ILE A 134 -1.20 -11.90 1.10
CA ILE A 134 -1.49 -10.50 0.81
C ILE A 134 -0.21 -9.66 0.84
N LEU A 135 -0.03 -8.81 -0.17
CA LEU A 135 1.10 -7.87 -0.25
C LEU A 135 0.68 -6.52 0.31
N LEU A 136 1.40 -6.03 1.32
CA LEU A 136 1.09 -4.78 2.01
C LEU A 136 2.23 -3.78 1.83
N ASN A 137 1.88 -2.56 1.43
CA ASN A 137 2.81 -1.45 1.37
C ASN A 137 2.12 -0.17 1.88
N ALA A 138 2.85 0.60 2.67
CA ALA A 138 2.41 1.91 3.10
C ALA A 138 3.61 2.83 3.20
N VAL A 139 3.44 4.07 2.76
CA VAL A 139 4.49 5.08 2.80
C VAL A 139 3.93 6.39 3.31
N ALA A 140 4.62 7.01 4.25
CA ALA A 140 4.24 8.30 4.81
C ALA A 140 5.42 9.27 4.73
N PHE A 141 5.22 10.40 4.06
CA PHE A 141 6.20 11.48 3.97
C PHE A 141 5.66 12.75 4.64
N SER A 142 6.50 13.39 5.44
CA SER A 142 6.23 14.70 6.03
C SER A 142 7.47 15.57 5.82
N GLY A 143 7.35 16.57 4.97
CA GLY A 143 8.44 17.46 4.60
C GLY A 143 8.16 18.90 5.00
N GLN A 144 9.24 19.67 5.20
CA GLN A 144 9.20 21.11 5.41
C GLN A 144 9.84 21.80 4.21
N TRP A 145 9.36 22.97 3.83
CA TRP A 145 10.00 23.72 2.75
C TRP A 145 11.36 24.27 3.22
N LYS A 146 12.35 24.36 2.32
CA LYS A 146 13.59 25.05 2.68
C LYS A 146 13.34 26.55 2.93
N ILE A 147 12.64 27.20 1.99
CA ILE A 147 12.17 28.59 2.11
C ILE A 147 10.70 28.59 2.54
N LYS A 148 10.36 29.32 3.61
CA LYS A 148 8.99 29.40 4.15
C LYS A 148 8.04 30.10 3.18
N PHE A 149 6.78 29.67 3.16
CA PHE A 149 5.69 30.43 2.53
C PHE A 149 5.09 31.45 3.52
N ASP A 150 4.30 32.40 3.01
CA ASP A 150 3.57 33.34 3.87
C ASP A 150 2.58 32.58 4.77
N VAL A 151 2.72 32.70 6.09
CA VAL A 151 1.84 32.05 7.09
C VAL A 151 0.44 32.66 7.19
N LYS A 152 0.17 33.73 6.43
CA LYS A 152 -1.15 34.37 6.46
C LYS A 152 -2.13 33.47 5.70
N PRO A 153 -3.24 33.05 6.32
CA PRO A 153 -4.21 32.19 5.65
C PRO A 153 -4.78 32.92 4.43
N ARG A 154 -4.54 32.35 3.26
CA ARG A 154 -5.06 32.82 1.98
C ARG A 154 -5.86 31.71 1.32
N LYS A 155 -6.81 32.11 0.47
CA LYS A 155 -7.57 31.18 -0.37
C LYS A 155 -7.41 31.59 -1.82
N GLY A 156 -7.21 30.61 -2.69
CA GLY A 156 -7.12 30.76 -4.14
C GLY A 156 -8.24 30.00 -4.85
N LEU A 157 -8.51 30.35 -6.11
CA LEU A 157 -9.40 29.58 -6.97
C LEU A 157 -8.55 28.62 -7.80
N PHE A 158 -8.76 27.32 -7.62
CA PHE A 158 -8.17 26.27 -8.44
C PHE A 158 -9.14 25.91 -9.57
N THR A 159 -8.66 25.90 -10.81
CA THR A 159 -9.45 25.53 -11.99
C THR A 159 -9.28 24.07 -12.31
N LYS A 160 -10.34 23.26 -12.17
CA LYS A 160 -10.32 21.82 -12.44
C LYS A 160 -10.23 21.50 -13.93
N LEU A 161 -10.07 20.21 -14.24
CA LEU A 161 -10.01 19.69 -15.62
C LEU A 161 -11.29 19.98 -16.43
N ASN A 162 -12.45 20.00 -15.78
CA ASN A 162 -13.74 20.31 -16.40
C ASN A 162 -14.02 21.82 -16.50
N GLY A 163 -13.11 22.67 -15.98
CA GLY A 163 -13.27 24.13 -15.94
C GLY A 163 -13.91 24.66 -14.64
N ASP A 164 -14.40 23.79 -13.76
CA ASP A 164 -14.98 24.22 -12.48
C ASP A 164 -13.93 24.88 -11.59
N LEU A 165 -14.37 25.90 -10.84
CA LEU A 165 -13.55 26.60 -9.89
C LEU A 165 -13.84 26.10 -8.47
N VAL A 166 -12.80 25.70 -7.74
CA VAL A 166 -12.87 25.34 -6.33
C VAL A 166 -11.97 26.25 -5.51
N LYS A 167 -12.46 26.67 -4.33
CA LYS A 167 -11.71 27.57 -3.44
C LYS A 167 -10.87 26.73 -2.48
N VAL A 168 -9.55 26.83 -2.58
CA VAL A 168 -8.60 26.01 -1.80
C VAL A 168 -7.66 26.87 -0.94
N PRO A 169 -7.11 26.33 0.17
CA PRO A 169 -6.02 26.96 0.90
C PRO A 169 -4.81 27.21 -0.01
N LEU A 170 -4.27 28.41 0.02
CA LEU A 170 -3.22 28.88 -0.89
C LEU A 170 -1.90 29.13 -0.14
N LEU A 171 -0.84 28.48 -0.60
CA LEU A 171 0.54 28.85 -0.32
C LEU A 171 0.96 29.98 -1.27
N TYR A 172 1.35 31.12 -0.72
CA TYR A 172 1.77 32.28 -1.48
C TYR A 172 3.13 32.79 -1.02
N HIS A 173 3.98 33.19 -1.96
CA HIS A 173 5.22 33.88 -1.65
C HIS A 173 5.59 34.83 -2.81
N GLN A 174 5.64 36.14 -2.54
CA GLN A 174 5.82 37.16 -3.58
C GLN A 174 7.19 37.12 -4.26
N ARG A 175 8.22 36.69 -3.53
CA ARG A 175 9.62 36.74 -3.96
C ARG A 175 10.36 35.45 -3.59
N TYR A 176 9.88 34.31 -4.06
CA TYR A 176 10.45 33.00 -3.76
C TYR A 176 11.68 32.75 -4.63
N THR A 177 12.81 32.36 -4.03
CA THR A 177 14.03 32.05 -4.78
C THR A 177 14.03 30.59 -5.21
N ALA A 178 13.77 30.31 -6.48
CA ALA A 178 13.74 28.95 -7.03
C ALA A 178 14.18 28.92 -8.50
N PRO A 179 14.75 27.80 -8.97
CA PRO A 179 14.92 27.59 -10.40
C PRO A 179 13.57 27.25 -11.02
N MET A 180 13.35 27.78 -12.23
CA MET A 180 12.14 27.59 -13.02
C MET A 180 12.52 27.50 -14.50
N ILE A 181 11.99 26.51 -15.21
CA ILE A 181 12.22 26.33 -16.65
C ILE A 181 10.91 26.02 -17.38
N TYR A 182 10.95 26.11 -18.70
CA TYR A 182 10.00 25.39 -19.55
C TYR A 182 10.68 24.13 -20.10
N ALA A 183 10.27 22.96 -19.63
CA ALA A 183 10.80 21.68 -20.09
C ALA A 183 10.14 21.32 -21.44
N VAL A 184 10.81 21.69 -22.54
CA VAL A 184 10.27 21.56 -23.91
C VAL A 184 9.85 20.13 -24.24
N GLU A 185 10.64 19.15 -23.84
CA GLU A 185 10.35 17.74 -24.06
C GLU A 185 9.05 17.34 -23.36
N LEU A 186 8.92 17.65 -22.07
CA LEU A 186 7.75 17.35 -21.24
C LEU A 186 6.54 18.27 -21.52
N LYS A 187 6.73 19.37 -22.27
CA LYS A 187 5.72 20.40 -22.56
C LYS A 187 5.09 21.03 -21.31
N ALA A 188 5.87 21.16 -20.24
CA ALA A 188 5.43 21.71 -18.97
C ALA A 188 6.34 22.85 -18.49
N GLN A 189 5.76 23.84 -17.81
CA GLN A 189 6.53 24.75 -16.97
C GLN A 189 6.89 24.02 -15.69
N VAL A 190 8.16 24.03 -15.29
CA VAL A 190 8.64 23.28 -14.12
C VAL A 190 9.30 24.24 -13.14
N ALA A 191 8.91 24.15 -11.87
CA ALA A 191 9.61 24.80 -10.77
C ALA A 191 10.06 23.75 -9.76
N ARG A 192 11.25 23.96 -9.17
CA ARG A 192 11.81 23.10 -8.13
C ARG A 192 11.76 23.85 -6.80
N PHE A 193 11.19 23.19 -5.81
CA PHE A 193 11.09 23.67 -4.45
C PHE A 193 11.88 22.72 -3.55
N ALA A 194 13.02 23.20 -3.05
CA ALA A 194 13.84 22.41 -2.12
C ALA A 194 13.10 22.24 -0.78
N LEU A 195 13.21 21.05 -0.19
CA LEU A 195 12.72 20.76 1.15
C LEU A 195 13.87 20.82 2.16
N SER A 196 13.53 20.80 3.44
CA SER A 196 14.47 20.62 4.55
C SER A 196 14.97 19.17 4.55
N GLY A 197 16.11 18.94 3.90
CA GLY A 197 16.72 17.62 3.72
C GLY A 197 17.17 17.40 2.27
N ASP A 198 17.54 16.16 1.93
CA ASP A 198 18.05 15.80 0.59
C ASP A 198 16.91 15.41 -0.36
N SER A 199 15.88 16.26 -0.44
CA SER A 199 14.74 16.04 -1.32
C SER A 199 14.18 17.35 -1.86
N SER A 200 13.66 17.28 -3.08
CA SER A 200 13.09 18.41 -3.78
C SER A 200 11.75 18.05 -4.38
N LEU A 201 10.79 18.97 -4.28
CA LEU A 201 9.52 18.86 -4.99
C LEU A 201 9.62 19.58 -6.34
N TYR A 202 9.36 18.86 -7.41
CA TYR A 202 9.19 19.41 -8.75
C TYR A 202 7.71 19.46 -9.07
N ILE A 203 7.23 20.65 -9.47
CA ILE A 203 5.87 20.81 -9.96
C ILE A 203 5.94 21.04 -11.46
N LEU A 204 5.39 20.10 -12.22
CA LEU A 204 5.27 20.16 -13.67
C LEU A 204 3.86 20.65 -13.98
N LEU A 205 3.77 21.89 -14.46
CA LEU A 205 2.54 22.59 -14.76
C LEU A 205 2.28 22.55 -16.28
N PRO A 206 1.26 21.80 -16.74
CA PRO A 206 0.85 21.80 -18.14
C PRO A 206 0.44 23.19 -18.64
N ARG A 207 0.44 23.36 -19.96
CA ARG A 207 0.14 24.64 -20.62
C ARG A 207 -1.24 25.19 -20.27
N SER A 208 -2.25 24.33 -20.14
CA SER A 208 -3.60 24.70 -19.74
C SER A 208 -4.20 23.67 -18.78
N ASN A 209 -5.46 23.88 -18.36
CA ASN A 209 -6.22 22.95 -17.54
C ASN A 209 -6.92 21.84 -18.36
N LYS A 210 -6.66 21.72 -19.67
CA LYS A 210 -7.27 20.68 -20.50
C LYS A 210 -6.70 19.30 -20.18
N VAL A 211 -7.56 18.29 -20.21
CA VAL A 211 -7.17 16.86 -20.05
C VAL A 211 -6.06 16.47 -21.04
N THR A 212 -6.17 16.91 -22.30
CA THR A 212 -5.17 16.63 -23.35
C THR A 212 -3.78 17.16 -23.02
N ASP A 213 -3.70 18.31 -22.36
CA ASP A 213 -2.41 18.93 -22.02
C ASP A 213 -1.77 18.18 -20.85
N LEU A 214 -2.56 17.74 -19.86
CA LEU A 214 -2.07 16.91 -18.75
C LEU A 214 -1.58 15.55 -19.27
N GLN A 215 -2.39 14.86 -20.07
CA GLN A 215 -2.02 13.57 -20.67
C GLN A 215 -0.74 13.66 -21.50
N GLN A 216 -0.57 14.76 -22.24
CA GLN A 216 0.64 14.98 -23.02
C GLN A 216 1.90 15.14 -22.17
N VAL A 217 1.80 15.65 -20.93
CA VAL A 217 2.93 15.61 -19.99
C VAL A 217 3.14 14.17 -19.50
N GLU A 218 2.07 13.49 -19.07
CA GLU A 218 2.12 12.11 -18.55
C GLU A 218 2.77 11.13 -19.55
N GLU A 219 2.35 11.14 -20.81
CA GLU A 219 2.88 10.28 -21.88
C GLU A 219 4.38 10.52 -22.15
N LYS A 220 4.87 11.73 -21.86
CA LYS A 220 6.24 12.14 -22.12
C LYS A 220 7.16 12.00 -20.93
N MET A 221 6.64 11.70 -19.74
CA MET A 221 7.41 11.44 -18.53
C MET A 221 8.08 10.06 -18.59
N THR A 222 8.97 9.88 -19.56
CA THR A 222 9.89 8.75 -19.61
C THR A 222 11.02 8.95 -18.60
N ASP A 223 11.64 7.86 -18.17
CA ASP A 223 12.80 7.88 -17.29
C ASP A 223 13.88 8.87 -17.78
N THR A 224 14.23 8.80 -19.06
CA THR A 224 15.25 9.67 -19.66
C THR A 224 14.82 11.14 -19.69
N ALA A 225 13.56 11.44 -20.03
CA ALA A 225 13.06 12.82 -20.08
C ALA A 225 13.01 13.45 -18.68
N VAL A 226 12.59 12.67 -17.67
CA VAL A 226 12.58 13.11 -16.28
C VAL A 226 14.00 13.38 -15.78
N HIS A 227 14.94 12.44 -15.96
CA HIS A 227 16.33 12.64 -15.55
C HIS A 227 16.97 13.86 -16.22
N ARG A 228 16.74 14.06 -17.53
CA ARG A 228 17.24 15.24 -18.24
C ARG A 228 16.65 16.53 -17.68
N MET A 229 15.36 16.55 -17.36
CA MET A 229 14.70 17.68 -16.69
C MET A 229 15.34 17.95 -15.32
N ILE A 230 15.59 16.92 -14.51
CA ILE A 230 16.25 17.05 -13.20
C ILE A 230 17.65 17.66 -13.34
N GLU A 231 18.48 17.16 -14.27
CA GLU A 231 19.84 17.70 -14.50
C GLU A 231 19.82 19.14 -15.02
N GLN A 232 18.88 19.48 -15.91
CA GLN A 232 18.68 20.85 -16.35
C GLN A 232 18.28 21.76 -15.18
N MET A 233 17.40 21.30 -14.28
CA MET A 233 16.98 22.06 -13.10
C MET A 233 18.11 22.24 -12.08
N LYS A 234 19.05 21.30 -11.96
CA LYS A 234 20.23 21.42 -11.09
C LYS A 234 21.21 22.50 -11.59
N THR A 235 21.32 22.69 -12.90
CA THR A 235 22.23 23.66 -13.52
C THR A 235 21.60 25.02 -13.77
N THR A 236 20.27 25.12 -13.69
CA THR A 236 19.53 26.38 -13.83
C THR A 236 19.74 27.25 -12.58
N PRO A 237 20.20 28.51 -12.71
CA PRO A 237 20.36 29.40 -11.57
C PRO A 237 18.98 29.75 -10.97
N PRO A 238 18.86 29.80 -9.63
CA PRO A 238 17.61 30.20 -9.00
C PRO A 238 17.35 31.69 -9.20
N GLU A 239 16.07 32.04 -9.42
CA GLU A 239 15.63 33.42 -9.59
C GLU A 239 14.48 33.74 -8.62
N ASN A 240 14.18 35.03 -8.43
CA ASN A 240 13.04 35.45 -7.62
C ASN A 240 11.75 35.36 -8.45
N ILE A 241 10.82 34.51 -8.03
CA ILE A 241 9.53 34.29 -8.66
C ILE A 241 8.38 34.52 -7.69
N GLU A 242 7.24 34.97 -8.20
CA GLU A 242 5.97 35.00 -7.43
C GLU A 242 5.32 33.63 -7.51
N VAL A 243 5.10 32.98 -6.36
CA VAL A 243 4.60 31.59 -6.29
C VAL A 243 3.22 31.54 -5.68
N SER A 244 2.33 30.77 -6.31
CA SER A 244 1.00 30.43 -5.79
C SER A 244 0.72 28.94 -6.01
N LEU A 245 0.63 28.17 -4.93
CA LEU A 245 0.42 26.72 -4.92
C LEU A 245 -0.72 26.35 -3.96
N PRO A 246 -1.47 25.26 -4.20
CA PRO A 246 -2.39 24.77 -3.19
C PRO A 246 -1.58 24.14 -2.06
N GLN A 247 -2.16 24.06 -0.87
CA GLN A 247 -1.56 23.24 0.19
C GLN A 247 -1.52 21.78 -0.26
N ILE A 248 -0.42 21.09 0.03
CA ILE A 248 -0.22 19.71 -0.39
C ILE A 248 -0.37 18.81 0.84
N ASN A 249 -1.52 18.13 0.90
CA ASN A 249 -1.82 17.09 1.88
C ASN A 249 -2.58 15.96 1.17
N LEU A 250 -1.86 14.90 0.82
CA LEU A 250 -2.36 13.78 0.03
C LEU A 250 -2.44 12.53 0.91
N ASP A 251 -3.56 11.83 0.78
CA ASP A 251 -3.79 10.51 1.37
C ASP A 251 -4.53 9.66 0.34
N VAL A 252 -3.80 8.75 -0.30
CA VAL A 252 -4.29 8.01 -1.47
C VAL A 252 -4.09 6.51 -1.30
N GLN A 253 -5.12 5.75 -1.67
CA GLN A 253 -5.13 4.30 -1.66
C GLN A 253 -5.61 3.80 -3.02
N PRO A 254 -4.70 3.60 -4.00
CA PRO A 254 -5.09 3.08 -5.30
C PRO A 254 -5.47 1.60 -5.22
N ASP A 255 -6.32 1.16 -6.16
CA ASP A 255 -6.63 -0.26 -6.35
C ASP A 255 -5.44 -0.98 -7.00
N MET A 256 -4.57 -1.51 -6.14
CA MET A 256 -3.37 -2.23 -6.58
C MET A 256 -3.69 -3.53 -7.32
N ASN A 257 -4.81 -4.19 -7.02
CA ASN A 257 -5.21 -5.40 -7.73
C ASN A 257 -5.48 -5.06 -9.20
N MET A 258 -6.23 -3.99 -9.46
CA MET A 258 -6.47 -3.49 -10.81
C MET A 258 -5.18 -3.02 -11.50
N LEU A 259 -4.32 -2.27 -10.79
CA LEU A 259 -3.10 -1.71 -11.37
C LEU A 259 -2.08 -2.80 -11.74
N ILE A 260 -1.83 -3.78 -10.87
CA ILE A 260 -0.89 -4.89 -11.14
C ILE A 260 -1.36 -5.71 -12.35
N ARG A 261 -2.68 -5.94 -12.49
CA ARG A 261 -3.25 -6.59 -13.67
C ARG A 261 -3.05 -5.76 -14.95
N LYS A 262 -3.26 -4.44 -14.88
CA LYS A 262 -3.00 -3.53 -16.01
C LYS A 262 -1.53 -3.46 -16.42
N LEU A 263 -0.61 -3.73 -15.49
CA LEU A 263 0.82 -3.87 -15.77
C LEU A 263 1.19 -5.23 -16.42
N GLY A 264 0.22 -6.12 -16.64
CA GLY A 264 0.44 -7.43 -17.26
C GLY A 264 0.80 -8.54 -16.28
N LEU A 265 0.70 -8.30 -14.97
CA LEU A 265 1.06 -9.26 -13.92
C LEU A 265 -0.17 -9.99 -13.35
N SER A 266 -1.17 -10.26 -14.18
CA SER A 266 -2.42 -10.94 -13.77
C SER A 266 -2.18 -12.36 -13.23
N SER A 267 -1.15 -13.05 -13.72
CA SER A 267 -0.81 -14.41 -13.28
C SER A 267 -0.51 -14.50 -11.78
N LEU A 268 -0.08 -13.40 -11.14
CA LEU A 268 0.14 -13.35 -9.69
C LEU A 268 -1.11 -13.70 -8.88
N PHE A 269 -2.30 -13.43 -9.42
CA PHE A 269 -3.58 -13.65 -8.73
C PHE A 269 -4.30 -14.94 -9.18
N GLU A 270 -3.74 -15.69 -10.13
CA GLU A 270 -4.44 -16.79 -10.81
C GLU A 270 -3.61 -18.07 -10.79
N ASP A 271 -2.42 -18.06 -11.39
CA ASP A 271 -1.53 -19.22 -11.51
C ASP A 271 -0.06 -18.78 -11.36
N ALA A 272 0.24 -18.23 -10.18
CA ALA A 272 1.56 -17.67 -9.90
C ALA A 272 2.56 -18.80 -9.64
N ASN A 273 3.75 -18.71 -10.25
CA ASN A 273 4.87 -19.56 -9.85
C ASN A 273 5.62 -18.91 -8.67
N LEU A 274 5.20 -19.25 -7.45
CA LEU A 274 5.78 -18.77 -6.19
C LEU A 274 6.63 -19.85 -5.48
N CYS A 275 7.21 -20.80 -6.23
CA CYS A 275 7.96 -21.93 -5.63
C CYS A 275 9.17 -21.50 -4.78
N GLY A 276 9.74 -20.31 -5.03
CA GLY A 276 10.80 -19.75 -4.20
C GLY A 276 10.31 -19.28 -2.82
N LEU A 277 9.02 -18.96 -2.69
CA LEU A 277 8.37 -18.59 -1.44
C LEU A 277 7.83 -19.83 -0.73
N PHE A 278 7.08 -20.66 -1.45
CA PHE A 278 6.49 -21.91 -0.94
C PHE A 278 6.36 -22.92 -2.09
N SER A 279 7.01 -24.09 -1.95
CA SER A 279 7.12 -25.08 -3.02
C SER A 279 6.12 -26.24 -2.94
N GLU A 280 5.43 -26.42 -1.82
CA GLU A 280 4.62 -27.61 -1.57
C GLU A 280 3.30 -27.60 -2.36
N ARG A 281 2.71 -26.42 -2.56
CA ARG A 281 1.49 -26.25 -3.36
C ARG A 281 1.47 -24.94 -4.12
N LYS A 282 0.55 -24.84 -5.08
CA LYS A 282 0.29 -23.59 -5.79
C LYS A 282 -0.25 -22.54 -4.82
N LEU A 283 0.40 -21.37 -4.81
CA LEU A 283 -0.02 -20.20 -4.07
C LEU A 283 -0.27 -19.06 -5.06
N ALA A 284 -1.32 -18.29 -4.83
CA ALA A 284 -1.60 -17.07 -5.56
C ALA A 284 -1.73 -15.90 -4.57
N LEU A 285 -1.48 -14.70 -5.07
CA LEU A 285 -1.71 -13.47 -4.31
C LEU A 285 -3.22 -13.20 -4.24
N ASP A 286 -3.79 -13.15 -3.04
CA ASP A 286 -5.20 -12.79 -2.83
C ASP A 286 -5.43 -11.28 -3.00
N GLY A 287 -4.41 -10.48 -2.71
CA GLY A 287 -4.48 -9.04 -2.88
C GLY A 287 -3.18 -8.30 -2.66
N ALA A 288 -3.15 -7.07 -3.15
CA ALA A 288 -2.15 -6.08 -2.81
C ALA A 288 -2.83 -4.83 -2.25
N ARG A 289 -2.19 -4.18 -1.28
CA ARG A 289 -2.64 -2.92 -0.69
C ARG A 289 -1.49 -1.94 -0.66
N HIS A 290 -1.74 -0.75 -1.18
CA HIS A 290 -0.82 0.37 -1.13
C HIS A 290 -1.56 1.60 -0.61
N ARG A 291 -1.01 2.29 0.38
CA ARG A 291 -1.49 3.61 0.80
C ARG A 291 -0.32 4.58 0.94
N ALA A 292 -0.45 5.75 0.33
CA ALA A 292 0.57 6.77 0.32
C ALA A 292 0.03 8.04 0.98
N PHE A 293 0.74 8.50 2.01
CA PHE A 293 0.48 9.75 2.70
C PHE A 293 1.62 10.73 2.43
N LEU A 294 1.30 11.95 2.03
CA LEU A 294 2.28 13.01 1.82
C LEU A 294 1.73 14.33 2.35
N LYS A 295 2.45 14.95 3.28
CA LYS A 295 2.12 16.28 3.80
C LYS A 295 3.32 17.20 3.75
N LEU A 296 3.15 18.39 3.18
CA LEU A 296 4.14 19.46 3.24
C LEU A 296 3.64 20.56 4.18
N THR A 297 4.43 20.89 5.19
CA THR A 297 4.07 21.95 6.15
C THR A 297 4.30 23.32 5.55
N GLU A 298 3.51 24.33 5.93
CA GLU A 298 3.75 25.72 5.52
C GLU A 298 5.03 26.30 6.15
N GLU A 299 5.39 25.75 7.31
CA GLU A 299 6.64 26.02 7.99
C GLU A 299 7.80 25.46 7.18
N GLY A 300 8.81 26.31 7.00
CA GLY A 300 10.12 25.95 6.46
C GLY A 300 11.24 26.40 7.38
N VAL A 301 12.49 26.18 6.99
CA VAL A 301 13.65 26.41 7.87
C VAL A 301 14.21 27.83 7.72
N GLU A 302 14.35 28.33 6.49
CA GLU A 302 14.95 29.64 6.23
C GLU A 302 13.87 30.72 6.10
N ALA A 303 13.97 31.76 6.94
CA ALA A 303 13.21 32.98 6.74
C ALA A 303 13.74 33.68 5.47
N GLY A 304 12.95 33.71 4.40
CA GLY A 304 13.29 34.44 3.18
C GLY A 304 13.71 35.87 3.52
N ALA A 305 14.91 36.26 3.11
CA ALA A 305 15.53 37.53 3.48
C ALA A 305 14.58 38.72 3.19
N VAL A 306 14.09 39.35 4.25
CA VAL A 306 13.33 40.60 4.17
C VAL A 306 14.34 41.71 3.93
N SER A 307 14.61 42.02 2.67
CA SER A 307 15.32 43.24 2.27
C SER A 307 14.32 44.14 1.56
N THR A 308 13.76 45.07 2.34
CA THR A 308 12.94 46.18 1.84
C THR A 308 13.80 47.14 1.04
N VAL A 309 13.76 47.00 -0.28
CA VAL A 309 13.98 48.10 -1.21
C VAL A 309 12.91 47.98 -2.29
N ILE A 310 11.90 48.84 -2.21
CA ILE A 310 10.76 48.87 -3.15
C ILE A 310 11.27 49.44 -4.47
N PHE A 311 11.67 48.54 -5.37
CA PHE A 311 11.55 48.79 -6.79
C PHE A 311 10.38 47.94 -7.28
N SER A 312 9.41 48.56 -7.95
CA SER A 312 8.33 47.86 -8.65
C SER A 312 8.93 47.02 -9.77
N ARG A 313 9.39 45.82 -9.45
CA ARG A 313 9.78 44.80 -10.42
C ARG A 313 8.72 43.71 -10.37
N SER A 314 8.00 43.52 -11.47
CA SER A 314 7.15 42.35 -11.65
C SER A 314 8.06 41.12 -11.75
N TYR A 315 8.00 40.24 -10.74
CA TYR A 315 8.67 38.95 -10.80
C TYR A 315 7.92 38.02 -11.76
N PRO A 316 8.60 37.10 -12.46
CA PRO A 316 7.92 36.02 -13.16
C PRO A 316 7.04 35.22 -12.18
N SER A 317 5.85 34.80 -12.61
CA SER A 317 4.91 34.07 -11.76
C SER A 317 4.92 32.57 -12.05
N PHE A 318 4.90 31.75 -11.00
CA PHE A 318 4.59 30.33 -11.05
C PHE A 318 3.26 30.07 -10.32
N LEU A 319 2.19 29.96 -11.11
CA LEU A 319 0.80 29.84 -10.63
C LEU A 319 0.27 28.43 -10.88
N ALA A 320 0.41 27.52 -9.92
CA ALA A 320 -0.11 26.15 -10.01
C ALA A 320 -1.55 26.03 -9.46
N MET A 321 -2.45 26.91 -9.92
CA MET A 321 -3.88 26.93 -9.57
C MET A 321 -4.75 26.21 -10.63
N ARG A 322 -4.21 25.13 -11.21
CA ARG A 322 -4.84 24.26 -12.20
C ARG A 322 -4.14 22.89 -12.18
N PRO A 323 -4.69 21.83 -12.80
CA PRO A 323 -4.10 20.51 -12.81
C PRO A 323 -2.61 20.50 -13.09
N PHE A 324 -1.84 19.83 -12.23
CA PHE A 324 -0.40 19.71 -12.34
C PHE A 324 0.07 18.32 -11.90
N ILE A 325 1.28 17.96 -12.33
CA ILE A 325 1.98 16.77 -11.85
C ILE A 325 3.00 17.20 -10.80
N MET A 326 3.07 16.44 -9.72
CA MET A 326 4.09 16.58 -8.69
C MET A 326 5.04 15.39 -8.72
N LEU A 327 6.31 15.69 -8.53
CA LEU A 327 7.40 14.73 -8.46
C LEU A 327 8.24 15.08 -7.24
N LEU A 328 8.10 14.30 -6.16
CA LEU A 328 9.00 14.38 -5.02
C LEU A 328 10.21 13.50 -5.31
N TRP A 329 11.40 14.10 -5.32
CA TRP A 329 12.64 13.47 -5.75
C TRP A 329 13.65 13.41 -4.62
N SER A 330 14.35 12.29 -4.47
CA SER A 330 15.53 12.21 -3.61
C SER A 330 16.74 12.79 -4.34
N ASP A 331 17.27 13.90 -3.83
CA ASP A 331 18.43 14.54 -4.46
C ASP A 331 19.71 13.70 -4.28
N GLN A 332 19.78 12.89 -3.20
CA GLN A 332 20.90 12.00 -2.92
C GLN A 332 20.84 10.70 -3.73
N ALA A 333 19.71 9.99 -3.70
CA ALA A 333 19.55 8.71 -4.40
C ALA A 333 19.25 8.88 -5.89
N ASN A 334 18.90 10.10 -6.32
CA ASN A 334 18.54 10.45 -7.68
C ASN A 334 17.43 9.56 -8.25
N VAL A 335 16.37 9.37 -7.46
CA VAL A 335 15.18 8.57 -7.81
C VAL A 335 13.89 9.28 -7.37
N PRO A 336 12.76 9.01 -8.04
CA PRO A 336 11.47 9.50 -7.58
C PRO A 336 11.06 8.80 -6.28
N LEU A 337 10.69 9.60 -5.27
CA LEU A 337 10.07 9.10 -4.03
C LEU A 337 8.55 9.03 -4.18
N PHE A 338 7.94 10.07 -4.77
CA PHE A 338 6.51 10.12 -5.06
C PHE A 338 6.27 10.77 -6.41
N ILE A 339 5.27 10.25 -7.12
CA ILE A 339 4.74 10.84 -8.36
C ILE A 339 3.23 10.87 -8.22
N GLY A 340 2.63 12.01 -8.53
CA GLY A 340 1.18 12.16 -8.47
C GLY A 340 0.70 13.30 -9.33
N ARG A 341 -0.61 13.33 -9.59
CA ARG A 341 -1.28 14.47 -10.20
C ARG A 341 -2.28 15.06 -9.24
N VAL A 342 -2.36 16.38 -9.20
CA VAL A 342 -3.38 17.11 -8.45
C VAL A 342 -4.37 17.65 -9.47
N THR A 343 -5.61 17.17 -9.41
CA THR A 343 -6.70 17.59 -10.32
C THR A 343 -7.90 18.17 -9.57
N ASP A 344 -8.03 17.84 -8.29
CA ASP A 344 -8.91 18.44 -7.30
C ASP A 344 -8.11 18.50 -5.96
N PRO A 345 -7.67 19.68 -5.49
CA PRO A 345 -6.75 19.84 -4.34
C PRO A 345 -7.41 19.85 -2.97
#